data_AF-A0A4P8IPX0-F1
#
_entry.id   AF-A0A4P8IPX0-F1
#
_cell.length_a   1.000
_cell.length_b   1.000
_cell.length_c   1.000
_cell.angle_alpha   90.00
_cell.angle_beta   90.00
_cell.angle_gamma   90.00
#
_symmetry.space_group_name_H-M   'P 1'
#
loop_
_entity.id
_entity.type
_entity.pdbx_description
1 polymer ?
#
loop_
_entity_poly.entity_id
_entity_poly.type
_entity_poly.pdbx_seq_one_letter_code
_entity_poly.pdbx_strand_id
1 'polypeptide(L)'
;MAWRQNRWFRRWLIVIVFWLVPVMIVAVREIQDEMAYNTVDLNNALTTWTFTDAQRAAGAPARCHGKPDEARSAGCPADVLAANAPRQQEAINLYAVRKSTLASYLWHAFVGYWVVPAAFIFAVGLVIAGIRRALRRPPAVKSPVNH
;
A
#
# COMPACT_ATOMS: atom_id res chain seq x y z
N MET A 1 25.13 12.73 18.48
CA MET A 1 25.76 12.25 17.23
C MET A 1 26.13 10.76 17.30
N ALA A 2 25.14 9.87 17.50
CA ALA A 2 25.37 8.42 17.65
C ALA A 2 25.55 7.65 16.32
N TRP A 3 25.41 8.34 15.17
CA TRP A 3 25.43 7.71 13.84
C TRP A 3 26.82 7.40 13.29
N ARG A 4 27.89 7.91 13.91
CA ARG A 4 29.27 7.75 13.42
C ARG A 4 29.87 6.37 13.71
N GLN A 5 29.28 5.58 14.60
CA GLN A 5 29.96 4.42 15.20
C GLN A 5 29.71 3.09 14.47
N ASN A 6 28.63 2.95 13.68
CA ASN A 6 28.36 1.72 12.91
C ASN A 6 28.25 2.00 11.40
N ARG A 7 29.40 2.17 10.73
CA ARG A 7 29.48 2.23 9.25
C ARG A 7 28.80 1.02 8.59
N TRP A 8 28.82 -0.13 9.25
CA TRP A 8 28.14 -1.34 8.79
C TRP A 8 26.61 -1.18 8.75
N PHE A 9 25.99 -0.68 9.82
CA PHE A 9 24.54 -0.45 9.86
C PHE A 9 24.10 0.54 8.78
N ARG A 10 24.87 1.62 8.60
CA ARG A 10 24.60 2.61 7.55
C ARG A 10 24.68 1.99 6.14
N ARG A 11 25.67 1.14 5.87
CA ARG A 11 25.78 0.42 4.60
C ARG A 11 24.64 -0.57 4.41
N TRP A 12 24.28 -1.32 5.45
CA TRP A 12 23.15 -2.23 5.44
C TRP A 12 21.84 -1.47 5.11
N LEU A 13 21.59 -0.35 5.78
CA LEU A 13 20.38 0.45 5.55
C LEU A 13 20.33 1.00 4.12
N ILE A 14 21.43 1.54 3.59
CA ILE A 14 21.49 2.02 2.20
C ILE A 14 21.21 0.88 1.21
N VAL A 15 21.81 -0.30 1.41
CA VAL A 15 21.59 -1.46 0.55
C VAL A 15 20.12 -1.88 0.61
N ILE A 16 19.52 -2.04 1.79
CA ILE A 16 18.12 -2.43 1.92
C ILE A 16 17.19 -1.38 1.29
N VAL A 17 17.37 -0.10 1.57
CA VAL A 17 16.49 0.93 1.00
C VAL A 17 16.61 1.00 -0.53
N PHE A 18 17.83 0.97 -1.06
CA PHE A 18 18.04 1.02 -2.52
C PHE A 18 17.41 -0.17 -3.23
N TRP A 19 17.47 -1.33 -2.59
CA TRP A 19 17.06 -2.61 -3.17
C TRP A 19 15.53 -2.81 -3.02
N LEU A 20 14.90 -2.09 -2.08
CA LEU A 20 13.43 -2.02 -1.90
C LEU A 20 12.73 -1.24 -3.01
N VAL A 21 13.36 -0.20 -3.55
CA VAL A 21 12.72 0.71 -4.52
C VAL A 21 12.25 -0.01 -5.80
N PRO A 22 13.06 -0.84 -6.49
CA PRO A 22 12.60 -1.58 -7.67
C PRO A 22 11.45 -2.53 -7.38
N VAL A 23 11.49 -3.22 -6.24
CA VAL A 23 10.44 -4.15 -5.81
C VAL A 23 9.12 -3.42 -5.61
N MET A 24 9.15 -2.26 -4.94
CA MET A 24 7.95 -1.44 -4.76
C MET A 24 7.42 -0.88 -6.08
N ILE A 25 8.28 -0.52 -7.03
CA ILE A 25 7.84 -0.04 -8.35
C ILE A 25 7.07 -1.13 -9.11
N VAL A 26 7.60 -2.36 -9.15
CA VAL A 26 6.93 -3.49 -9.81
C VAL A 26 5.59 -3.79 -9.14
N ALA A 27 5.59 -3.87 -7.81
CA ALA A 27 4.38 -4.10 -7.03
C ALA A 27 3.30 -3.03 -7.28
N VAL A 28 3.68 -1.74 -7.30
CA VAL A 28 2.74 -0.64 -7.53
C VAL A 28 2.18 -0.66 -8.95
N ARG A 29 2.98 -1.03 -9.96
CA ARG A 29 2.50 -1.14 -11.35
C ARG A 29 1.46 -2.24 -11.50
N GLU A 30 1.71 -3.41 -10.93
CA GLU A 30 0.75 -4.53 -10.97
C GLU A 30 -0.58 -4.14 -10.32
N ILE A 31 -0.53 -3.43 -9.18
CA ILE A 31 -1.73 -2.88 -8.53
C ILE A 31 -2.48 -1.94 -9.45
N GLN A 32 -1.77 -1.02 -10.10
CA GLN A 32 -2.40 0.00 -10.93
C GLN A 32 -3.14 -0.65 -12.10
N ASP A 33 -2.56 -1.71 -12.67
CA ASP A 33 -3.18 -2.44 -13.77
C ASP A 33 -4.44 -3.20 -13.30
N GLU A 34 -4.39 -3.92 -12.16
CA GLU A 34 -5.59 -4.58 -11.61
C GLU A 34 -6.66 -3.58 -11.15
N MET A 35 -6.25 -2.44 -10.59
CA MET A 35 -7.16 -1.40 -10.10
C MET A 35 -7.77 -0.59 -11.24
N ALA A 36 -7.13 -0.51 -12.42
CA ALA A 36 -7.70 0.10 -13.60
C ALA A 36 -9.01 -0.60 -14.02
N TYR A 37 -9.02 -1.94 -14.01
CA TYR A 37 -10.24 -2.70 -14.29
C TYR A 37 -11.32 -2.50 -13.23
N ASN A 38 -10.95 -2.52 -11.95
CA ASN A 38 -11.89 -2.32 -10.86
C ASN A 38 -12.46 -0.89 -10.81
N THR A 39 -11.71 0.12 -11.26
CA THR A 39 -12.20 1.51 -11.35
C THR A 39 -13.18 1.69 -12.50
N VAL A 40 -12.98 1.01 -13.64
CA VAL A 40 -13.96 0.98 -14.73
C VAL A 40 -15.27 0.33 -14.26
N ASP A 41 -15.20 -0.80 -13.56
CA ASP A 41 -16.35 -1.49 -12.99
C ASP A 41 -17.11 -0.61 -11.98
N LEU A 42 -16.39 0.04 -11.06
CA LEU A 42 -16.94 1.01 -10.13
C LEU A 42 -17.62 2.17 -10.85
N ASN A 43 -16.97 2.76 -11.86
CA ASN A 43 -17.53 3.87 -12.61
C ASN A 43 -18.82 3.46 -13.33
N ASN A 44 -18.84 2.29 -13.97
CA ASN A 44 -20.05 1.76 -14.60
C ASN A 44 -21.19 1.56 -13.59
N ALA A 45 -20.89 1.01 -12.42
CA ALA A 45 -21.89 0.83 -11.36
C ALA A 45 -22.45 2.17 -10.83
N LEU A 46 -21.60 3.20 -10.72
CA LEU A 46 -21.99 4.53 -10.27
C LEU A 46 -22.78 5.33 -11.31
N THR A 47 -22.55 5.10 -12.61
CA THR A 47 -23.21 5.80 -13.71
C THR A 47 -24.43 5.05 -14.25
N THR A 48 -24.67 3.81 -13.82
CA THR A 48 -25.87 3.06 -14.18
C THR A 48 -27.03 3.47 -13.28
N TRP A 49 -28.08 4.03 -13.88
CA TRP A 49 -29.28 4.49 -13.19
C TRP A 49 -30.46 3.56 -13.46
N THR A 50 -31.17 3.16 -12.40
CA THR A 50 -32.46 2.48 -12.53
C THR A 50 -33.58 3.44 -12.15
N PHE A 51 -34.66 3.38 -12.92
CA PHE A 51 -35.83 4.24 -12.77
C PHE A 51 -37.09 3.37 -12.73
N THR A 52 -38.06 3.75 -11.91
CA THR A 52 -39.42 3.22 -12.00
C THR A 52 -40.16 3.85 -13.19
N ASP A 53 -41.27 3.25 -13.62
CA ASP A 53 -42.07 3.80 -14.72
C ASP A 53 -42.62 5.19 -14.39
N ALA A 54 -42.99 5.43 -13.13
CA ALA A 54 -43.40 6.76 -12.66
C ALA A 54 -42.26 7.79 -12.75
N GLN A 55 -41.03 7.41 -12.39
CA GLN A 55 -39.86 8.28 -12.48
C GLN A 55 -39.45 8.57 -13.94
N ARG A 56 -39.59 7.59 -14.83
CA ARG A 56 -39.40 7.80 -16.28
C ARG A 56 -40.43 8.77 -16.83
N ALA A 57 -41.71 8.60 -16.48
CA ALA A 57 -42.78 9.50 -16.90
C ALA A 57 -42.60 10.93 -16.37
N ALA A 58 -42.01 11.08 -15.17
CA ALA A 58 -41.65 12.38 -14.59
C ALA A 58 -40.38 13.03 -15.18
N GLY A 59 -39.74 12.39 -16.18
CA GLY A 59 -38.55 12.92 -16.86
C GLY A 59 -37.27 12.84 -16.02
N ALA A 60 -37.19 11.97 -15.02
CA ALA A 60 -35.97 11.75 -14.23
C ALA A 60 -34.73 11.39 -15.09
N PRO A 61 -34.84 10.61 -16.19
CA PRO A 61 -33.67 10.29 -17.02
C PRO A 61 -32.96 11.50 -17.64
N ALA A 62 -33.64 12.64 -17.81
CA ALA A 62 -33.01 13.85 -18.33
C ALA A 62 -32.07 14.54 -17.32
N ARG A 63 -32.28 14.32 -16.02
CA ARG A 63 -31.56 15.01 -14.93
C ARG A 63 -30.67 14.08 -14.11
N CYS A 64 -30.97 12.79 -14.07
CA CYS A 64 -30.23 11.80 -13.30
C CYS A 64 -29.26 11.05 -14.23
N HIS A 65 -28.05 11.60 -14.38
CA HIS A 65 -26.97 11.01 -15.17
C HIS A 65 -25.61 11.33 -14.53
N GLY A 66 -24.57 10.62 -14.98
CA GLY A 66 -23.23 10.78 -14.42
C GLY A 66 -23.09 10.18 -13.02
N LYS A 67 -22.16 10.72 -12.24
CA LYS A 67 -21.92 10.29 -10.85
C LYS A 67 -23.04 10.77 -9.91
N PRO A 68 -23.21 10.15 -8.72
CA PRO A 68 -24.28 10.52 -7.79
C PRO A 68 -24.25 12.01 -7.38
N ASP A 69 -23.06 12.57 -7.19
CA ASP A 69 -22.89 13.98 -6.84
C ASP A 69 -23.18 14.93 -8.02
N GLU A 70 -22.85 14.51 -9.24
CA GLU A 70 -23.17 15.24 -10.49
C GLU A 70 -24.67 15.21 -10.76
N ALA A 71 -25.32 14.06 -10.59
CA ALA A 71 -26.77 13.94 -10.70
C ALA A 71 -27.47 14.81 -9.63
N ARG A 72 -26.92 14.88 -8.41
CA ARG A 72 -27.46 15.76 -7.36
C ARG A 72 -27.34 17.23 -7.74
N SER A 73 -26.21 17.67 -8.31
CA SER A 73 -26.03 19.05 -8.76
C SER A 73 -26.84 19.39 -10.02
N ALA A 74 -27.13 18.40 -10.87
CA ALA A 74 -28.02 18.51 -12.02
C ALA A 74 -29.52 18.55 -11.65
N GLY A 75 -29.87 18.44 -10.36
CA GLY A 75 -31.25 18.51 -9.88
C GLY A 75 -32.02 17.21 -10.00
N CYS A 76 -31.33 16.06 -9.90
CA CYS A 76 -31.96 14.75 -9.79
C CYS A 76 -32.84 14.67 -8.53
N PRO A 77 -34.09 14.19 -8.62
CA PRO A 77 -34.98 14.04 -7.47
C PRO A 77 -34.40 13.16 -6.36
N ALA A 78 -34.66 13.53 -5.11
CA ALA A 78 -34.11 12.84 -3.94
C ALA A 78 -34.61 11.38 -3.80
N ASP A 79 -35.81 11.08 -4.26
CA ASP A 79 -36.38 9.73 -4.29
C ASP A 79 -35.63 8.80 -5.26
N VAL A 80 -35.23 9.32 -6.43
CA VAL A 80 -34.42 8.58 -7.41
C VAL A 80 -33.01 8.34 -6.88
N LEU A 81 -32.42 9.36 -6.23
CA LEU A 81 -31.12 9.24 -5.57
C LEU A 81 -31.16 8.19 -4.45
N ALA A 82 -32.18 8.23 -3.58
CA ALA A 82 -32.34 7.29 -2.49
C ALA A 82 -32.56 5.85 -2.99
N ALA A 83 -33.30 5.66 -4.08
CA ALA A 83 -33.54 4.35 -4.67
C ALA A 83 -32.26 3.71 -5.26
N ASN A 84 -31.34 4.51 -5.80
CA ASN A 84 -30.09 4.03 -6.40
C ASN A 84 -28.91 4.00 -5.40
N ALA A 85 -28.99 4.76 -4.31
CA ALA A 85 -27.97 4.83 -3.26
C ALA A 85 -27.48 3.48 -2.71
N PRO A 86 -28.33 2.48 -2.39
CA PRO A 86 -27.84 1.21 -1.83
C PRO A 86 -26.93 0.45 -2.79
N ARG A 87 -27.28 0.40 -4.09
CA ARG A 87 -26.47 -0.26 -5.12
C ARG A 87 -25.13 0.47 -5.32
N GLN A 88 -25.17 1.80 -5.35
CA GLN A 88 -23.97 2.62 -5.49
C GLN A 88 -23.03 2.46 -4.28
N GLN A 89 -23.59 2.41 -3.07
CA GLN A 89 -22.81 2.20 -1.85
C GLN A 89 -22.22 0.79 -1.79
N GLU A 90 -22.96 -0.23 -2.24
CA GLU A 90 -22.46 -1.60 -2.36
C GLU A 90 -21.26 -1.67 -3.32
N ALA A 91 -21.33 -1.01 -4.47
CA ALA A 91 -20.22 -0.93 -5.42
C ALA A 91 -18.98 -0.26 -4.81
N ILE A 92 -19.16 0.82 -4.06
CA ILE A 92 -18.08 1.51 -3.32
C ILE A 92 -17.46 0.56 -2.27
N ASN A 93 -18.29 -0.15 -1.52
CA ASN A 93 -17.85 -1.08 -0.49
C ASN A 93 -17.06 -2.25 -1.10
N LEU A 94 -17.55 -2.84 -2.19
CA LEU A 94 -16.86 -3.92 -2.90
C LEU A 94 -15.51 -3.46 -3.46
N TYR A 95 -15.45 -2.26 -4.03
CA TYR A 95 -14.20 -1.68 -4.49
C TYR A 95 -13.20 -1.48 -3.34
N ALA A 96 -13.67 -0.99 -2.18
CA ALA A 96 -12.84 -0.84 -0.99
C ALA A 96 -12.30 -2.18 -0.47
N VAL A 97 -13.15 -3.23 -0.46
CA VAL A 97 -12.74 -4.59 -0.08
C VAL A 97 -11.68 -5.11 -1.04
N ARG A 98 -11.90 -5.05 -2.36
CA ARG A 98 -10.91 -5.49 -3.38
C ARG A 98 -9.57 -4.79 -3.19
N LYS A 99 -9.59 -3.47 -2.96
CA LYS A 99 -8.38 -2.67 -2.67
C LYS A 99 -7.66 -3.13 -1.39
N SER A 100 -8.40 -3.40 -0.32
CA SER A 100 -7.82 -3.86 0.94
C SER A 100 -7.22 -5.27 0.84
N THR A 101 -7.86 -6.18 0.11
CA THR A 101 -7.37 -7.53 -0.13
C THR A 101 -6.06 -7.49 -0.90
N LEU A 102 -6.00 -6.69 -1.96
CA LEU A 102 -4.79 -6.51 -2.74
C LEU A 102 -3.65 -5.93 -1.90
N ALA A 103 -3.94 -4.89 -1.09
CA ALA A 103 -2.99 -4.33 -0.14
C ALA A 103 -2.49 -5.37 0.87
N SER A 104 -3.36 -6.26 1.35
CA SER A 104 -3.00 -7.36 2.26
C SER A 104 -2.07 -8.38 1.59
N TYR A 105 -2.35 -8.79 0.35
CA TYR A 105 -1.47 -9.71 -0.38
C TYR A 105 -0.09 -9.11 -0.63
N LEU A 106 -0.05 -7.84 -0.99
CA LEU A 106 1.22 -7.13 -1.18
C LEU A 106 1.97 -6.94 0.12
N TRP A 107 1.26 -6.71 1.21
CA TRP A 107 1.88 -6.68 2.53
C TRP A 107 2.53 -8.02 2.86
N HIS A 108 1.86 -9.14 2.59
CA HIS A 108 2.44 -10.47 2.79
C HIS A 108 3.66 -10.70 1.88
N ALA A 109 3.57 -10.35 0.60
CA ALA A 109 4.69 -10.45 -0.32
C ALA A 109 5.87 -9.57 0.13
N PHE A 110 5.60 -8.32 0.52
CA PHE A 110 6.59 -7.40 1.05
C PHE A 110 7.26 -7.97 2.31
N VAL A 111 6.48 -8.42 3.29
CA VAL A 111 7.06 -8.98 4.53
C VAL A 111 7.90 -10.23 4.23
N GLY A 112 7.37 -11.16 3.44
CA GLY A 112 8.03 -12.43 3.13
C GLY A 112 9.28 -12.29 2.27
N TYR A 113 9.21 -11.52 1.19
CA TYR A 113 10.33 -11.37 0.24
C TYR A 113 11.31 -10.26 0.63
N TRP A 114 10.86 -9.25 1.37
CA TRP A 114 11.69 -8.09 1.70
C TRP A 114 12.16 -8.09 3.16
N VAL A 115 11.19 -8.03 4.07
CA VAL A 115 11.47 -7.78 5.50
C VAL A 115 12.21 -8.95 6.13
N VAL A 116 11.75 -10.18 5.88
CA VAL A 116 12.37 -11.38 6.45
C VAL A 116 13.82 -11.54 6.00
N PRO A 117 14.18 -11.47 4.70
CA PRO A 117 15.58 -11.52 4.27
C PRO A 117 16.43 -10.37 4.82
N ALA A 118 15.90 -9.14 4.86
CA ALA A 118 16.62 -8.00 5.42
C ALA A 118 16.95 -8.20 6.90
N ALA A 119 15.98 -8.69 7.69
CA ALA A 119 16.15 -9.01 9.10
C ALA A 119 17.14 -10.16 9.31
N PHE A 120 17.10 -11.18 8.45
CA PHE A 120 18.04 -12.29 8.48
C PHE A 120 19.48 -11.82 8.25
N ILE A 121 19.74 -11.02 7.22
CA ILE A 121 21.07 -10.44 6.94
C ILE A 121 21.54 -9.59 8.12
N PHE A 122 20.63 -8.83 8.72
CA PHE A 122 20.94 -8.02 9.89
C PHE A 122 21.34 -8.88 11.09
N ALA A 123 20.57 -9.94 11.39
CA ALA A 123 20.84 -10.87 12.48
C ALA A 123 22.19 -11.58 12.29
N VAL A 124 22.50 -12.06 11.08
CA VAL A 124 23.81 -12.64 10.75
C VAL A 124 24.93 -11.64 11.00
N GLY A 125 24.76 -10.38 10.60
CA GLY A 125 25.73 -9.33 10.87
C GLY A 125 25.96 -9.06 12.36
N LEU A 126 24.89 -9.10 13.17
CA LEU A 126 24.99 -9.00 14.63
C LEU A 126 25.74 -10.20 15.23
N VAL A 127 25.46 -11.41 14.77
CA VAL A 127 26.16 -12.63 15.23
C VAL A 127 27.65 -12.52 14.93
N ILE A 128 28.03 -12.13 13.71
CA ILE A 128 29.44 -11.94 13.33
C ILE A 128 30.10 -10.85 14.20
N ALA A 129 29.42 -9.73 14.43
CA ALA A 129 29.92 -8.66 15.28
C ALA A 129 30.11 -9.13 16.75
N GLY A 130 29.18 -9.94 17.26
CA GLY A 130 29.23 -10.55 18.59
C GLY A 130 30.41 -11.51 18.72
N ILE A 131 30.58 -12.44 17.77
CA ILE A 131 31.72 -13.37 17.72
C ILE A 131 33.04 -12.60 17.67
N ARG A 132 33.14 -11.58 16.81
CA ARG A 132 34.35 -10.75 16.69
C ARG A 132 34.65 -9.98 17.97
N ARG A 133 33.62 -9.59 18.71
CA ARG A 133 33.77 -8.93 20.02
C ARG A 133 34.20 -9.91 21.10
N ALA A 134 33.65 -11.12 21.12
CA ALA A 134 34.03 -12.19 22.05
C ALA A 134 35.46 -12.69 21.81
N LEU A 135 35.89 -12.77 20.54
CA LEU A 135 37.24 -13.19 20.15
C LEU A 135 38.30 -12.08 20.24
N ARG A 136 37.92 -10.82 20.47
CA ARG A 136 38.90 -9.75 20.70
C ARG A 136 39.58 -9.98 22.04
N ARG A 137 40.82 -10.47 22.01
CA ARG A 137 41.72 -10.46 23.16
C ARG A 137 41.82 -9.03 23.72
N PRO A 138 41.86 -8.83 25.06
CA PRO A 138 42.14 -7.52 25.64
C PRO A 138 43.45 -6.99 25.04
N PRO A 139 43.56 -5.67 24.79
CA PRO A 139 44.79 -5.10 24.25
C PRO A 139 45.93 -5.53 25.17
N ALA A 140 46.93 -6.20 24.61
CA ALA A 140 48.14 -6.53 25.35
C ALA A 140 48.69 -5.22 25.90
N VAL A 141 48.67 -5.09 27.23
CA VAL A 141 49.32 -3.98 27.93
C VAL A 141 50.76 -4.02 27.44
N LYS A 142 51.18 -2.99 26.69
CA LYS A 142 52.57 -2.83 26.32
C LYS A 142 53.33 -2.68 27.64
N SER A 143 54.02 -3.73 28.08
CA SER A 143 54.92 -3.63 29.22
C SER A 143 55.88 -2.46 28.96
N PRO A 144 56.02 -1.51 29.90
CA PRO A 144 56.98 -0.44 29.74
C PRO A 144 58.37 -1.07 29.63
N VAL A 145 59.09 -0.71 28.56
CA VAL A 145 60.50 -1.03 28.40
C VAL A 145 61.24 -0.31 29.52
N ASN A 146 61.77 -1.07 30.49
CA ASN A 146 62.68 -0.53 31.49
C ASN A 146 64.01 -0.19 30.79
N HIS A 147 64.37 1.09 30.81
CA HIS A 147 65.71 1.60 30.50
C HIS A 147 66.45 1.88 31.80
#